data_AF-A0A956SJ79-F1
#
_entry.id   AF-A0A956SJ79-F1
#
_cell.length_a   1.000
_cell.length_b   1.000
_cell.length_c   1.000
_cell.angle_alpha   90.00
_cell.angle_beta   90.00
_cell.angle_gamma   90.00
#
_symmetry.space_group_name_H-M   'P 1'
#
loop_
_entity.id
_entity.type
_entity.pdbx_description
1 polymer ?
#
loop_
_entity_poly.entity_id
_entity_poly.type
_entity_poly.pdbx_seq_one_letter_code
_entity_poly.pdbx_strand_id
1 'polypeptide(L)'
;MDPNERQQRLEEAVRDAVARQQAKNATEQEAALRPIKRNQGILVAVLLASWALIGWIWIARPPLIFGPAPEDLAPSPAWREASLRFGLTLQRGRIEEYRAQNGRLPPTLEDAGEVEEGITWERADSTFTLTGTDGDLRLVLTDRMAADSFLGNSLDILRVKP
;
A
#
# COMPACT_ATOMS: atom_id res chain seq x y z
N MET A 1 36.38 20.12 -86.16
CA MET A 1 36.23 19.40 -84.89
C MET A 1 36.08 17.94 -85.24
N ASP A 2 37.15 17.18 -85.02
CA ASP A 2 37.29 15.82 -85.52
C ASP A 2 36.33 14.89 -84.74
N PRO A 3 35.55 14.01 -85.39
CA PRO A 3 34.66 13.07 -84.70
C PRO A 3 35.38 12.23 -83.63
N ASN A 4 36.68 11.94 -83.81
CA ASN A 4 37.48 11.20 -82.84
C ASN A 4 37.77 11.97 -81.55
N GLU A 5 37.97 13.29 -81.61
CA GLU A 5 38.17 14.13 -80.41
C GLU A 5 36.91 14.22 -79.55
N ARG A 6 35.72 14.15 -80.17
CA ARG A 6 34.45 14.13 -79.44
C ARG A 6 34.25 12.83 -78.70
N GLN A 7 34.63 11.70 -79.30
CA GLN A 7 34.54 10.39 -78.65
C GLN A 7 35.48 10.31 -77.43
N GLN A 8 36.72 10.78 -77.57
CA GLN A 8 37.68 10.79 -76.46
C GLN A 8 37.20 11.65 -75.28
N ARG A 9 36.65 12.85 -75.55
CA ARG A 9 36.11 13.71 -74.49
C ARG A 9 34.88 13.11 -73.80
N LEU A 10 34.03 12.40 -74.54
CA LEU A 10 32.88 11.72 -73.96
C LEU A 10 33.32 10.55 -73.07
N GLU A 11 34.31 9.77 -73.50
CA GLU A 11 34.85 8.68 -72.69
C GLU A 11 35.51 9.18 -71.40
N GLU A 12 36.29 10.26 -71.46
CA GLU A 12 36.90 10.89 -70.29
C GLU A 12 35.84 11.44 -69.32
N ALA A 13 34.82 12.13 -69.84
CA ALA A 13 33.74 12.67 -69.03
C ALA A 13 32.91 11.56 -68.34
N VAL A 14 32.65 10.46 -69.04
CA VAL A 14 31.95 9.30 -68.46
C VAL A 14 32.81 8.63 -67.40
N ARG A 15 34.10 8.46 -67.64
CA ARG A 15 35.02 7.83 -66.69
C ARG A 15 35.15 8.65 -65.40
N ASP A 16 35.25 9.98 -65.52
CA ASP A 16 35.31 10.88 -64.37
C ASP A 16 33.97 10.91 -63.59
N ALA A 17 32.83 10.90 -64.29
CA ALA A 17 31.52 10.82 -63.65
C ALA A 17 31.34 9.51 -62.85
N VAL A 18 31.76 8.38 -63.41
CA VAL A 18 31.71 7.08 -62.73
C VAL A 18 32.66 7.04 -61.52
N ALA A 19 33.88 7.55 -61.65
CA ALA A 19 34.84 7.62 -60.54
C ALA A 19 34.31 8.47 -59.37
N ARG A 20 33.70 9.62 -59.67
CA ARG A 20 33.06 10.48 -58.65
C ARG A 20 31.88 9.80 -57.98
N GLN A 21 31.07 9.05 -58.75
CA GLN A 21 29.94 8.33 -58.18
C GLN A 21 30.40 7.18 -57.28
N GLN A 22 31.45 6.45 -57.67
CA GLN A 22 32.02 5.39 -56.83
C GLN A 22 32.65 5.95 -55.55
N ALA A 23 33.37 7.07 -55.62
CA ALA A 23 33.93 7.72 -54.43
C ALA A 23 32.84 8.20 -53.46
N LYS A 24 31.74 8.75 -53.97
CA LYS A 24 30.59 9.14 -53.15
C LYS A 24 29.93 7.92 -52.50
N ASN A 25 29.66 6.87 -53.28
CA ASN A 25 29.03 5.66 -52.78
C ASN A 25 29.90 4.94 -51.74
N ALA A 26 31.23 4.90 -51.94
CA ALA A 26 32.15 4.32 -50.96
C ALA A 26 32.13 5.11 -49.64
N THR A 27 32.11 6.45 -49.72
CA THR A 27 32.03 7.34 -48.55
C THR A 27 30.69 7.21 -47.82
N GLU A 28 29.58 7.10 -48.56
CA GLU A 28 28.23 6.90 -48.01
C GLU A 28 28.05 5.52 -47.40
N GLN A 29 28.62 4.46 -48.00
CA GLN A 29 28.60 3.12 -47.44
C GLN A 29 29.43 3.05 -46.15
N GLU A 30 30.60 3.68 -46.10
CA GLU A 30 31.38 3.80 -44.86
C GLU A 30 30.66 4.62 -43.78
N ALA A 31 29.90 5.65 -44.16
CA ALA A 31 29.08 6.42 -43.23
C ALA A 31 27.85 5.64 -42.73
N ALA A 32 27.21 4.84 -43.58
CA ALA A 32 26.06 4.00 -43.24
C ALA A 32 26.44 2.81 -42.34
N LEU A 33 27.70 2.35 -42.40
CA LEU A 33 28.24 1.32 -41.53
C LEU A 33 28.70 1.83 -40.17
N ARG A 34 28.67 3.15 -39.91
CA ARG A 34 28.89 3.66 -38.55
C ARG A 34 27.72 3.23 -37.69
N PRO A 35 27.92 2.34 -36.69
CA PRO A 35 26.83 1.92 -35.84
C PRO A 35 26.32 3.17 -35.12
N ILE A 36 25.04 3.48 -35.32
CA ILE A 36 24.31 4.47 -34.53
C ILE A 36 24.22 3.87 -33.12
N LYS A 37 25.30 3.93 -32.33
CA LYS A 37 25.33 3.64 -30.89
C LYS A 37 24.65 4.79 -30.15
N ARG A 38 23.40 5.06 -30.50
CA ARG A 38 22.63 6.17 -29.96
C ARG A 38 21.92 5.66 -28.72
N ASN A 39 22.56 5.93 -27.59
CA ASN A 39 21.97 6.02 -26.25
C ASN A 39 21.13 4.81 -25.78
N GLN A 40 21.34 3.61 -26.33
CA GLN A 40 20.67 2.41 -25.84
C GLN A 40 20.91 2.18 -24.34
N GLY A 41 22.11 2.51 -23.83
CA GLY A 41 22.40 2.48 -22.41
C GLY A 41 21.52 3.43 -21.58
N ILE A 42 21.19 4.61 -22.13
CA ILE A 42 20.30 5.57 -21.46
C ILE A 42 18.86 5.05 -21.47
N LEU A 43 18.39 4.48 -22.60
CA LEU A 43 17.07 3.86 -22.68
C LEU A 43 16.91 2.71 -21.68
N VAL A 44 17.91 1.82 -21.61
CA VAL A 44 17.91 0.71 -20.65
C VAL A 44 17.95 1.23 -19.22
N ALA A 45 18.79 2.24 -18.92
CA ALA A 45 18.86 2.85 -17.59
C ALA A 45 17.53 3.50 -17.17
N VAL A 46 16.86 4.22 -18.08
CA VAL A 46 15.55 4.84 -17.81
C VAL A 46 14.49 3.77 -17.55
N LEU A 47 14.52 2.68 -18.32
CA LEU A 47 13.56 1.58 -18.15
C LEU A 47 13.75 0.88 -16.79
N LEU A 48 15.01 0.61 -16.41
CA LEU A 48 15.34 0.05 -15.10
C LEU A 48 14.96 0.99 -13.95
N ALA A 49 15.26 2.28 -14.08
CA ALA A 49 14.88 3.29 -13.08
C ALA A 49 13.35 3.39 -12.93
N SER A 50 12.61 3.32 -14.04
CA SER A 50 11.15 3.33 -14.02
C SER A 50 10.59 2.10 -13.30
N TRP A 51 11.11 0.91 -13.60
CA TRP A 51 10.73 -0.33 -12.91
C TRP A 51 11.07 -0.30 -11.42
N ALA A 52 12.26 0.19 -11.07
CA ALA A 52 12.67 0.35 -9.67
C ALA A 52 11.75 1.33 -8.93
N LEU A 53 11.35 2.44 -9.57
CA LEU A 53 10.43 3.41 -8.98
C LEU A 53 9.04 2.80 -8.76
N ILE A 54 8.51 2.04 -9.73
CA ILE A 54 7.24 1.34 -9.59
C ILE A 54 7.31 0.34 -8.44
N GLY A 55 8.35 -0.50 -8.40
CA GLY A 55 8.56 -1.46 -7.31
C GLY A 55 8.66 -0.77 -5.94
N TRP A 56 9.40 0.34 -5.88
CA TRP A 56 9.51 1.14 -4.65
C TRP A 56 8.17 1.73 -4.22
N ILE A 57 7.35 2.24 -5.14
CA ILE A 57 5.99 2.74 -4.82
C ILE A 57 5.12 1.64 -4.22
N TRP A 58 5.22 0.41 -4.73
CA TRP A 58 4.45 -0.73 -4.20
C TRP A 58 4.91 -1.19 -2.81
N ILE A 59 6.21 -1.10 -2.53
CA ILE A 59 6.80 -1.50 -1.24
C ILE A 59 6.63 -0.40 -0.19
N ALA A 60 7.06 0.82 -0.51
CA ALA A 60 7.06 1.94 0.43
C ALA A 60 5.70 2.59 0.61
N ARG A 61 4.73 2.31 -0.29
CA ARG A 61 3.36 2.85 -0.29
C ARG A 61 3.29 4.31 0.17
N PRO A 62 3.91 5.24 -0.59
CA PRO A 62 4.02 6.62 -0.16
C PRO A 62 2.64 7.24 0.11
N PRO A 63 2.48 8.01 1.20
CA PRO A 63 1.18 8.50 1.63
C PRO A 63 0.53 9.48 0.65
N LEU A 64 1.31 10.08 -0.25
CA LEU A 64 0.81 10.93 -1.34
C LEU A 64 -0.08 10.16 -2.33
N ILE A 65 0.21 8.87 -2.56
CA ILE A 65 -0.51 8.02 -3.53
C ILE A 65 -1.56 7.16 -2.82
N PHE A 66 -1.23 6.59 -1.66
CA PHE A 66 -2.07 5.61 -0.96
C PHE A 66 -2.85 6.18 0.24
N GLY A 67 -2.68 7.47 0.54
CA GLY A 67 -3.18 8.08 1.77
C GLY A 67 -2.29 7.76 2.99
N PRO A 68 -2.48 8.46 4.13
CA PRO A 68 -1.78 8.13 5.37
C PRO A 68 -2.03 6.65 5.73
N ALA A 69 -1.02 5.99 6.29
CA ALA A 69 -1.21 4.64 6.78
C ALA A 69 -2.31 4.67 7.85
N PRO A 70 -3.18 3.64 7.95
CA PRO A 70 -4.20 3.57 9.01
C PRO A 70 -3.61 3.70 10.42
N GLU A 71 -2.34 3.34 10.57
CA GLU A 71 -1.55 3.42 11.80
C GLU A 71 -1.20 4.86 12.21
N ASP A 72 -1.18 5.80 11.25
CA ASP A 72 -0.83 7.21 11.49
C ASP A 72 -2.03 8.06 11.93
N LEU A 73 -3.26 7.55 11.75
CA LEU A 73 -4.48 8.21 12.20
C LEU A 73 -4.77 7.76 13.63
N ALA A 74 -4.27 8.51 14.60
CA ALA A 74 -4.64 8.31 15.99
C ALA A 74 -6.18 8.34 16.12
N PRO A 75 -6.81 7.27 16.62
CA PRO A 75 -8.27 7.19 16.65
C PRO A 75 -8.84 8.32 17.51
N SER A 76 -9.94 8.92 17.02
CA SER A 76 -10.61 9.99 17.76
C SER A 76 -10.97 9.53 19.18
N PRO A 77 -10.98 10.42 20.18
CA PRO A 77 -11.37 10.06 21.55
C PRO A 77 -12.74 9.35 21.62
N ALA A 78 -13.69 9.79 20.79
CA ALA A 78 -15.01 9.17 20.68
C ALA A 78 -14.95 7.74 20.13
N TRP A 79 -14.08 7.49 19.15
CA TRP A 79 -13.86 6.14 18.61
C TRP A 79 -13.24 5.22 19.67
N ARG A 80 -12.22 5.69 20.40
CA ARG A 80 -11.59 4.93 21.50
C ARG A 80 -12.59 4.55 22.59
N GLU A 81 -13.41 5.51 23.02
CA GLU A 81 -14.48 5.26 23.99
C GLU A 81 -15.53 4.26 23.47
N ALA A 82 -15.92 4.38 22.21
CA ALA A 82 -16.85 3.46 21.58
C ALA A 82 -16.29 2.04 21.47
N SER A 83 -15.01 1.89 21.10
CA SER A 83 -14.31 0.60 21.03
C SER A 83 -14.23 -0.04 22.41
N LEU A 84 -13.90 0.73 23.44
CA LEU A 84 -13.82 0.24 24.82
C LEU A 84 -15.19 -0.19 25.36
N ARG A 85 -16.25 0.57 25.07
CA ARG A 85 -17.63 0.18 25.41
C ARG A 85 -18.01 -1.15 24.75
N PHE A 86 -17.71 -1.26 23.46
CA PHE A 86 -17.99 -2.48 22.70
C PHE A 86 -17.25 -3.70 23.27
N GLY A 87 -15.95 -3.57 23.55
CA GLY A 87 -15.15 -4.64 24.16
C GLY A 87 -15.70 -5.08 25.52
N LEU A 88 -16.08 -4.13 26.39
CA LEU A 88 -16.71 -4.45 27.68
C LEU A 88 -18.04 -5.19 27.53
N THR A 89 -18.88 -4.78 26.59
CA THR A 89 -20.17 -5.46 26.33
C THR A 89 -19.96 -6.85 25.74
N LEU A 90 -18.97 -7.02 24.86
CA LEU A 90 -18.62 -8.33 24.31
C LEU A 90 -18.14 -9.27 25.41
N GLN A 91 -17.23 -8.81 26.27
CA GLN A 91 -16.72 -9.60 27.40
C GLN A 91 -17.82 -9.97 28.39
N ARG A 92 -18.76 -9.05 28.65
CA ARG A 92 -19.96 -9.32 29.43
C ARG A 92 -20.77 -10.48 28.83
N GLY A 93 -21.02 -10.44 27.52
CA GLY A 93 -21.76 -11.50 26.82
C GLY A 93 -21.10 -12.87 26.99
N ARG A 94 -19.76 -12.93 26.86
CA ARG A 94 -18.97 -14.16 27.09
C ARG A 94 -19.12 -14.69 28.52
N ILE A 95 -19.08 -13.81 29.54
CA ILE A 95 -19.28 -14.19 30.95
C ILE A 95 -20.69 -14.70 31.21
N GLU A 96 -21.69 -14.03 30.64
CA GLU A 96 -23.11 -14.43 30.77
C GLU A 96 -23.37 -15.78 30.10
N GLU A 97 -22.78 -16.02 28.93
CA GLU A 97 -22.85 -17.30 28.24
C GLU A 97 -22.19 -18.41 29.07
N TYR A 98 -20.99 -18.18 29.60
CA TYR A 98 -20.33 -19.14 30.50
C TYR A 98 -21.22 -19.47 31.70
N ARG A 99 -21.83 -18.46 32.32
CA ARG A 99 -22.77 -18.63 33.44
C ARG A 99 -23.99 -19.45 33.03
N ALA A 100 -24.57 -19.19 31.86
CA ALA A 100 -25.72 -19.93 31.37
C ALA A 100 -25.40 -21.41 31.14
N GLN A 101 -24.18 -21.73 30.67
CA GLN A 101 -23.75 -23.10 30.40
C GLN A 101 -23.32 -23.87 31.65
N ASN A 102 -22.61 -23.21 32.58
CA ASN A 102 -21.99 -23.87 33.74
C ASN A 102 -22.75 -23.64 35.06
N GLY A 103 -23.74 -22.75 35.09
CA GLY A 103 -24.49 -22.36 36.28
C GLY A 103 -23.68 -21.53 37.29
N ARG A 104 -22.45 -21.11 36.95
CA ARG A 104 -21.54 -20.35 37.81
C ARG A 104 -20.75 -19.31 37.02
N LEU A 105 -20.26 -18.27 37.70
CA LEU A 105 -19.31 -17.33 37.09
C LEU A 105 -17.97 -18.02 36.81
N PRO A 106 -17.26 -17.62 35.73
CA PRO A 106 -15.92 -18.12 35.49
C PRO A 106 -14.96 -17.81 36.66
N PRO A 107 -13.96 -18.65 36.92
CA PRO A 107 -12.87 -18.32 37.82
C PRO A 107 -12.00 -17.19 37.29
N THR A 108 -11.69 -17.18 35.99
CA THR A 108 -10.89 -16.13 35.33
C THR A 108 -11.51 -15.67 34.01
N LEU A 109 -11.09 -14.53 33.46
CA LEU A 109 -11.65 -14.02 32.19
C LEU A 109 -11.37 -14.99 31.03
N GLU A 110 -10.23 -15.66 31.05
CA GLU A 110 -9.77 -16.62 30.05
C GLU A 110 -10.68 -17.86 29.97
N ASP A 111 -11.32 -18.23 31.09
CA ASP A 111 -12.28 -19.33 31.12
C ASP A 111 -13.58 -19.00 30.37
N ALA A 112 -13.90 -17.70 30.22
CA ALA A 112 -15.05 -17.23 29.43
C ALA A 112 -14.72 -17.06 27.93
N GLY A 113 -13.45 -17.22 27.54
CA GLY A 113 -12.99 -17.08 26.16
C GLY A 113 -11.82 -16.11 26.02
N GLU A 114 -11.68 -15.54 24.82
CA GLU A 114 -10.65 -14.53 24.54
C GLU A 114 -10.82 -13.29 25.42
N VAL A 115 -9.71 -12.72 25.88
CA VAL A 115 -9.69 -11.54 26.75
C VAL A 115 -9.28 -10.34 25.93
N GLU A 116 -10.13 -9.31 25.90
CA GLU A 116 -9.80 -8.06 25.24
C GLU A 116 -8.73 -7.28 26.03
N GLU A 117 -7.81 -6.64 25.31
CA GLU A 117 -6.76 -5.83 25.93
C GLU A 117 -7.35 -4.67 26.73
N GLY A 118 -6.71 -4.35 27.86
CA GLY A 118 -7.14 -3.24 28.72
C GLY A 118 -8.42 -3.51 29.51
N ILE A 119 -8.98 -4.73 29.48
CA ILE A 119 -10.13 -5.11 30.31
C ILE A 119 -9.67 -5.90 31.53
N THR A 120 -10.11 -5.44 32.70
CA THR A 120 -9.91 -6.11 33.98
C THR A 120 -11.26 -6.51 34.59
N TRP A 121 -11.26 -7.58 35.37
CA TRP A 121 -12.46 -8.12 35.99
C TRP A 121 -12.27 -8.26 37.50
N GLU A 122 -13.26 -7.78 38.25
CA GLU A 122 -13.46 -8.11 39.66
C GLU A 122 -14.76 -8.91 39.86
N ARG A 123 -14.64 -10.06 40.55
CA ARG A 123 -15.76 -10.95 40.88
C ARG A 123 -16.16 -10.79 42.34
N ALA A 124 -17.45 -10.65 42.61
CA ALA A 124 -18.01 -10.64 43.96
C ALA A 124 -19.20 -11.60 44.04
N ASP A 125 -18.96 -12.79 44.62
CA ASP A 125 -19.92 -13.89 44.73
C ASP A 125 -20.64 -14.22 43.41
N SER A 126 -21.86 -13.71 43.25
CA SER A 126 -22.73 -13.90 42.07
C SER A 126 -22.74 -12.71 41.11
N THR A 127 -22.00 -11.65 41.42
CA THR A 127 -21.93 -10.40 40.67
C THR A 127 -20.52 -10.19 40.12
N PHE A 128 -20.41 -9.33 39.11
CA PHE A 128 -19.13 -8.97 38.53
C PHE A 128 -19.10 -7.50 38.08
N THR A 129 -17.88 -6.97 38.07
CA THR A 129 -17.57 -5.65 37.54
C THR A 129 -16.44 -5.79 36.52
N LEU A 130 -16.67 -5.28 35.32
CA LEU A 130 -15.66 -5.14 34.28
C LEU A 130 -15.17 -3.69 34.25
N THR A 131 -13.86 -3.50 34.25
CA THR A 131 -13.24 -2.18 34.09
C THR A 131 -12.37 -2.20 32.84
N GLY A 132 -12.70 -1.34 31.88
CA GLY A 132 -11.91 -1.11 30.68
C GLY A 132 -11.04 0.13 30.84
N THR A 133 -9.80 0.07 30.37
CA THR A 133 -8.86 1.19 30.36
C THR A 133 -8.18 1.34 29.01
N ASP A 134 -8.18 2.55 28.45
CA ASP A 134 -7.44 2.93 27.26
C ASP A 134 -6.83 4.34 27.46
N GLY A 135 -5.54 4.40 27.79
CA GLY A 135 -4.87 5.63 28.20
C GLY A 135 -5.50 6.24 29.46
N ASP A 136 -5.96 7.49 29.37
CA ASP A 136 -6.65 8.19 30.46
C ASP A 136 -8.14 7.83 30.56
N LEU A 137 -8.68 7.08 29.58
CA LEU A 137 -10.07 6.68 29.58
C LEU A 137 -10.26 5.45 30.48
N ARG A 138 -11.20 5.54 31.42
CA ARG A 138 -11.63 4.41 32.26
C ARG A 138 -13.14 4.27 32.22
N LEU A 139 -13.61 3.10 31.83
CA LEU A 139 -15.03 2.75 31.80
C LEU A 139 -15.31 1.57 32.72
N VAL A 140 -16.47 1.57 33.36
CA VAL A 140 -16.90 0.50 34.27
C VAL A 140 -18.25 -0.02 33.82
N LEU A 141 -18.35 -1.33 33.66
CA LEU A 141 -19.58 -2.05 33.33
C LEU A 141 -19.86 -3.07 34.43
N THR A 142 -20.98 -2.88 35.14
CA THR A 142 -21.45 -3.81 36.18
C THR A 142 -22.50 -4.75 35.62
N ASP A 143 -22.68 -5.92 36.25
CA ASP A 143 -23.72 -6.90 35.90
C ASP A 143 -25.16 -6.34 35.87
N ARG A 144 -25.45 -5.27 36.62
CA ARG A 144 -26.79 -4.64 36.67
C ARG A 144 -27.09 -3.69 35.52
N MET A 145 -26.07 -3.23 34.79
CA MET A 145 -26.24 -2.28 33.69
C MET A 145 -26.79 -3.01 32.46
N ALA A 146 -27.74 -2.41 31.76
CA ALA A 146 -28.20 -2.97 30.49
C ALA A 146 -27.13 -2.75 29.40
N ALA A 147 -26.80 -3.81 28.67
CA ALA A 147 -25.80 -3.79 27.60
C ALA A 147 -26.12 -2.72 26.53
N ASP A 148 -27.38 -2.68 26.07
CA ASP A 148 -27.81 -1.73 25.04
C ASP A 148 -27.71 -0.27 25.50
N SER A 149 -28.02 -0.01 26.77
CA SER A 149 -27.88 1.34 27.34
C SER A 149 -26.42 1.74 27.51
N PHE A 150 -25.52 0.80 27.79
CA PHE A 150 -24.10 1.07 27.92
C PHE A 150 -23.43 1.29 26.56
N LEU A 151 -23.85 0.55 25.52
CA LEU A 151 -23.38 0.74 24.16
C LEU A 151 -23.81 2.09 23.56
N GLY A 152 -25.01 2.56 23.86
CA GLY A 152 -25.48 3.87 23.39
C GLY A 152 -25.30 4.04 21.86
N ASN A 153 -24.62 5.11 21.44
CA ASN A 153 -24.31 5.38 20.03
C ASN A 153 -22.95 4.79 19.57
N SER A 154 -22.29 3.97 20.37
CA SER A 154 -20.93 3.47 20.07
C SER A 154 -20.89 2.67 18.77
N LEU A 155 -21.94 1.91 18.45
CA LEU A 155 -22.00 1.17 17.19
C LEU A 155 -22.02 2.07 15.96
N ASP A 156 -22.64 3.25 16.05
CA ASP A 156 -22.66 4.21 14.94
C ASP A 156 -21.30 4.88 14.77
N ILE A 157 -20.62 5.18 15.89
CA ILE A 157 -19.26 5.74 15.88
C ILE A 157 -18.26 4.76 15.25
N LEU A 158 -18.34 3.48 15.61
CA LEU A 158 -17.41 2.45 15.13
C LEU A 158 -17.58 2.11 13.64
N ARG A 159 -18.76 2.39 13.06
CA ARG A 159 -18.99 2.23 11.61
C ARG A 159 -18.25 3.28 10.78
N VAL A 160 -18.00 4.45 11.35
CA VAL A 160 -17.20 5.49 10.70
C VAL A 160 -15.73 5.06 10.86
N LYS A 161 -15.07 4.82 9.72
CA LYS A 161 -13.64 4.47 9.71
C LYS A 161 -12.85 5.54 10.52
N PRO A 162 -11.92 5.14 11.41
CA PRO A 162 -11.14 6.09 12.21
C PRO A 162 -10.36 7.08 11.33
#